data_AF-A0AAV1TER8-F1
#
_entry.id   AF-A0AAV1TER8-F1
#
_cell.length_a   1.000
_cell.length_b   1.000
_cell.length_c   1.000
_cell.angle_alpha   90.00
_cell.angle_beta   90.00
_cell.angle_gamma   90.00
#
_symmetry.space_group_name_H-M   'P 1'
#
loop_
_entity.id
_entity.type
_entity.pdbx_description
1 polymer ?
#
loop_
_entity_poly.entity_id
_entity_poly.type
_entity_poly.pdbx_seq_one_letter_code
_entity_poly.pdbx_strand_id
1 'polypeptide(L)'
;MKLHRVLSIFAAGVIGQTSAASSITSDSSFPGWKPCPAYTFPGEGEYEAECVTYDAPLCYPGICETPANVNSTIKVFVKRLRAKGATWTTHQMCG
;
A
#
# COMPACT_ATOMS: atom_id res chain seq x y z
N MET A 1 3.26 19.13 50.09
CA MET A 1 2.23 18.83 51.11
C MET A 1 1.76 17.38 50.92
N LYS A 2 1.71 16.60 52.01
CA LYS A 2 0.88 15.40 52.33
C LYS A 2 -0.05 14.83 51.22
N LEU A 3 -0.33 13.53 51.06
CA LEU A 3 -0.13 12.30 51.85
C LEU A 3 -0.50 11.08 50.96
N HIS A 4 0.10 9.93 51.30
CA HIS A 4 0.06 8.60 50.70
C HIS A 4 -1.28 7.98 50.28
N ARG A 5 -1.21 7.06 49.30
CA ARG A 5 -1.89 5.75 49.36
C ARG A 5 -0.98 4.68 48.76
N VAL A 6 -0.29 3.96 49.64
CA VAL A 6 0.41 2.71 49.32
C VAL A 6 -0.66 1.63 49.14
N LEU A 7 -0.72 1.00 47.98
CA LEU A 7 -1.46 -0.24 47.79
C LEU A 7 -0.47 -1.32 47.36
N SER A 8 0.06 -2.06 48.34
CA SER A 8 0.78 -3.31 48.11
C SER A 8 -0.24 -4.45 48.09
N ILE A 9 -0.36 -5.12 46.95
CA ILE A 9 -0.93 -6.47 46.86
C ILE A 9 0.08 -7.31 46.10
N PHE A 10 0.65 -8.32 46.77
CA PHE A 10 1.47 -9.36 46.17
C PHE A 10 0.56 -10.50 45.69
N ALA A 11 0.61 -10.83 44.41
CA ALA A 11 0.37 -12.19 43.90
C ALA A 11 0.91 -12.25 42.46
N ALA A 12 1.78 -13.22 42.19
CA ALA A 12 2.35 -13.47 40.88
C ALA A 12 1.25 -13.78 39.86
N GLY A 13 1.00 -12.84 38.96
CA GLY A 13 0.15 -13.02 37.79
C GLY A 13 0.95 -12.57 36.59
N VAL A 14 1.14 -13.48 35.64
CA VAL A 14 1.85 -13.25 34.37
C VAL A 14 1.32 -11.96 33.74
N ILE A 15 2.12 -10.89 33.71
CA ILE A 15 1.75 -9.68 32.95
C ILE A 15 1.91 -10.09 31.50
N GLY A 16 0.80 -10.55 30.91
CA GLY A 16 0.69 -10.76 29.48
C GLY A 16 1.13 -9.48 28.78
N GLN A 17 2.08 -9.62 27.86
CA GLN A 17 2.47 -8.54 26.97
C GLN A 17 1.20 -8.08 26.24
N THR A 18 0.69 -6.90 26.57
CA THR A 18 -0.31 -6.24 25.76
C THR A 18 0.44 -5.59 24.62
N SER A 19 0.70 -6.35 23.56
CA SER A 19 1.05 -5.76 22.28
C SER A 19 -0.16 -4.96 21.85
N ALA A 20 -0.08 -3.64 21.99
CA ALA A 20 -0.95 -2.75 21.24
C ALA A 20 -0.61 -2.98 19.77
N ALA A 21 -1.35 -3.90 19.14
CA ALA A 21 -1.37 -3.99 17.70
C ALA A 21 -1.98 -2.67 17.22
N SER A 22 -1.13 -1.72 16.85
CA SER A 22 -1.56 -0.61 16.02
C SER A 22 -2.15 -1.25 14.77
N SER A 23 -3.48 -1.25 14.65
CA SER A 23 -4.12 -1.52 13.38
C SER A 23 -3.62 -0.43 12.45
N ILE A 24 -2.59 -0.74 11.65
CA ILE A 24 -2.32 0.02 10.44
C ILE A 24 -3.54 -0.28 9.58
N THR A 25 -4.58 0.52 9.76
CA THR A 25 -5.59 0.70 8.73
C THR A 25 -4.82 1.40 7.63
N SER A 26 -4.16 0.61 6.79
CA SER A 26 -3.70 1.09 5.49
C SER A 26 -4.97 1.33 4.70
N ASP A 27 -5.61 2.47 4.97
CA ASP A 27 -6.64 3.05 4.11
C ASP A 27 -5.95 3.58 2.85
N SER A 28 -5.19 2.71 2.18
CA SER A 28 -4.81 2.93 0.81
C SER A 28 -6.02 2.51 -0.01
N SER A 29 -7.05 3.36 -0.02
CA SER A 29 -8.12 3.29 -1.01
C SER A 29 -7.45 3.44 -2.38
N PHE A 30 -6.94 2.33 -2.91
CA PHE A 30 -6.26 2.29 -4.19
C PHE A 30 -7.27 2.75 -5.24
N PRO A 31 -6.99 3.87 -5.94
CA PRO A 31 -7.93 4.36 -6.92
C PRO A 31 -8.13 3.30 -7.99
N GLY A 32 -9.38 2.92 -8.25
CA GLY A 32 -9.66 1.90 -9.25
C GLY A 32 -9.13 2.33 -10.62
N TRP A 33 -8.65 1.36 -11.39
CA TRP A 33 -8.23 1.54 -12.78
C TRP A 33 -9.31 2.23 -13.63
N LYS A 34 -8.91 3.15 -14.51
CA LYS A 34 -9.78 3.87 -15.44
C LYS A 34 -9.28 3.70 -16.88
N PRO A 35 -10.17 3.62 -17.89
CA PRO A 35 -9.74 3.64 -19.28
C PRO A 35 -8.93 4.89 -19.60
N CYS A 36 -7.87 4.75 -20.40
CA CYS A 36 -7.07 5.87 -20.88
C CYS A 36 -6.57 5.62 -22.31
N PRO A 37 -6.08 6.65 -23.02
CA PRO A 37 -5.59 6.48 -24.38
C PRO A 37 -4.47 5.45 -24.47
N ALA A 38 -4.61 4.51 -25.40
CA ALA A 38 -3.65 3.43 -25.63
C ALA A 38 -2.36 3.96 -26.28
N TYR A 39 -2.50 4.89 -27.22
CA TYR A 39 -1.39 5.51 -27.91
C TYR A 39 -0.66 6.48 -26.99
N THR A 40 0.65 6.28 -26.81
CA THR A 40 1.54 7.32 -26.30
C THR A 40 2.17 8.09 -27.47
N PHE A 41 2.29 7.42 -28.62
CA PHE A 41 2.70 7.97 -29.92
C PHE A 41 1.79 7.42 -31.03
N PRO A 42 1.59 8.16 -32.14
CA PRO A 42 0.75 7.68 -33.24
C PRO A 42 1.33 6.40 -33.86
N GLY A 43 0.50 5.35 -33.98
CA GLY A 43 0.87 4.08 -34.63
C GLY A 43 0.87 2.84 -33.72
N GLU A 44 0.65 2.99 -32.42
CA GLU A 44 0.45 1.86 -31.51
C GLU A 44 -0.95 1.24 -31.73
N GLY A 45 -1.01 -0.08 -31.92
CA GLY A 45 -2.23 -0.82 -32.25
C GLY A 45 -3.36 -0.69 -31.22
N GLU A 46 -4.51 -1.31 -31.51
CA GLU A 46 -5.70 -1.30 -30.63
C GLU A 46 -5.44 -2.09 -29.32
N TYR A 47 -4.75 -1.49 -28.36
CA TYR A 47 -4.61 -2.02 -27.01
C TYR A 47 -5.65 -1.39 -26.09
N GLU A 48 -6.20 -2.16 -25.17
CA GLU A 48 -7.02 -1.59 -24.09
C GLU A 48 -6.08 -1.11 -22.98
N ALA A 49 -5.96 0.21 -22.83
CA ALA A 49 -5.13 0.81 -21.79
C ALA A 49 -5.95 1.25 -20.59
N GLU A 50 -5.40 0.99 -19.41
CA GLU A 50 -5.94 1.45 -18.14
C GLU A 50 -4.88 2.23 -17.38
N CYS A 51 -5.33 3.29 -16.72
CA CYS A 51 -4.49 4.17 -15.95
C CYS A 51 -4.99 4.33 -14.52
N VAL A 52 -4.07 4.63 -13.62
CA VAL A 52 -4.33 4.93 -12.22
C VAL A 52 -3.26 5.89 -11.70
N THR A 53 -3.68 6.82 -10.84
CA THR A 53 -2.75 7.64 -10.06
C THR A 53 -3.00 7.39 -8.60
N TYR A 54 -2.01 6.93 -7.85
CA TYR A 54 -2.11 6.70 -6.42
C TYR A 54 -0.98 7.38 -5.66
N ASP A 55 -1.22 7.69 -4.39
CA ASP A 55 -0.20 8.22 -3.50
C ASP A 55 0.61 7.07 -2.88
N ALA A 56 1.91 7.01 -3.16
CA ALA A 56 2.83 6.02 -2.60
C ALA A 56 3.69 6.67 -1.51
N PRO A 57 3.94 6.01 -0.38
CA PRO A 57 4.79 6.58 0.66
C PRO A 57 6.25 6.66 0.21
N LEU A 58 6.94 7.73 0.60
CA LEU A 58 8.39 7.86 0.43
C LEU A 58 9.15 6.88 1.32
N CYS A 59 8.64 6.66 2.54
CA CYS A 59 9.18 5.72 3.50
C CYS A 59 8.09 4.76 3.97
N TYR A 60 8.35 3.46 3.83
CA TYR A 60 7.51 2.45 4.44
C TYR A 60 7.88 2.26 5.92
N PRO A 61 6.89 1.97 6.80
CA PRO A 61 7.16 1.73 8.21
C PRO A 61 8.20 0.63 8.43
N GLY A 62 9.18 0.89 9.31
CA GLY A 62 10.26 -0.04 9.62
C GLY A 62 11.44 -0.04 8.65
N ILE A 63 11.39 0.74 7.55
CA ILE A 63 12.51 0.88 6.60
C ILE A 63 13.19 2.23 6.75
N CYS A 64 12.41 3.33 6.79
CA CYS A 64 12.93 4.67 7.01
C CYS A 64 11.87 5.59 7.61
N GLU A 65 12.29 6.79 8.01
CA GLU A 65 11.42 7.88 8.43
C GLU A 65 11.48 9.02 7.41
N THR A 66 10.33 9.55 7.03
CA THR A 66 10.28 10.74 6.18
C THR A 66 10.57 11.98 7.03
N PRO A 67 11.51 12.86 6.63
CA PRO A 67 11.75 14.12 7.34
C PRO A 67 10.49 14.97 7.49
N ALA A 68 10.34 15.65 8.63
CA ALA A 68 9.14 16.42 8.96
C ALA A 68 8.84 17.59 7.98
N ASN A 69 9.84 18.02 7.21
CA ASN A 69 9.74 19.14 6.27
C ASN A 69 9.43 18.72 4.82
N VAL A 70 9.19 17.43 4.56
CA VAL A 70 8.85 16.94 3.21
C VAL A 70 7.55 16.15 3.24
N ASN A 71 6.82 16.14 2.11
CA ASN A 71 5.62 15.33 2.00
C ASN A 71 5.98 13.84 2.11
N SER A 72 5.21 13.09 2.90
CA SER A 72 5.43 11.65 3.12
C SER A 72 5.02 10.76 1.95
N THR A 73 4.41 11.32 0.93
CA THR A 73 3.93 10.59 -0.25
C THR A 73 4.30 11.26 -1.56
N ILE A 74 4.32 10.47 -2.63
CA ILE A 74 4.44 10.91 -4.02
C ILE A 74 3.26 10.40 -4.84
N LYS A 75 2.86 11.17 -5.85
CA LYS A 75 1.88 10.72 -6.83
C LYS A 75 2.55 9.84 -7.87
N VAL A 76 2.11 8.59 -7.96
CA VAL A 76 2.59 7.62 -8.96
C VAL A 76 1.51 7.44 -10.01
N PHE A 77 1.81 7.79 -11.25
CA PHE A 77 0.98 7.48 -12.41
C PHE A 77 1.41 6.15 -13.03
N VAL A 78 0.46 5.24 -13.23
CA VAL A 78 0.68 3.96 -13.88
C VAL A 78 -0.26 3.82 -15.07
N LYS A 79 0.29 3.42 -16.22
CA LYS A 79 -0.45 3.00 -17.40
C LYS A 79 -0.15 1.52 -17.66
N ARG A 80 -1.18 0.69 -17.80
CA ARG A 80 -1.06 -0.72 -18.19
C ARG A 80 -1.84 -0.99 -19.46
N LEU A 81 -1.30 -1.85 -20.32
CA LEU A 81 -2.02 -2.42 -21.46
C LEU A 81 -2.58 -3.78 -21.03
N ARG A 82 -3.88 -4.01 -21.21
CA ARG A 82 -4.50 -5.32 -20.93
C ARG A 82 -3.94 -6.34 -21.92
N ALA A 83 -3.55 -7.50 -21.40
CA ALA A 83 -3.23 -8.63 -22.26
C ALA A 83 -4.48 -9.02 -23.06
N LYS A 84 -4.36 -9.11 -24.38
CA LYS A 84 -5.37 -9.77 -25.21
C LYS A 84 -5.28 -11.25 -24.88
N GLY A 85 -6.37 -11.83 -24.39
CA GLY A 85 -6.37 -13.21 -23.89
C GLY A 85 -5.74 -14.15 -24.91
N ALA A 86 -4.71 -14.89 -24.50
CA ALA A 86 -4.39 -16.13 -25.16
C ALA A 86 -5.62 -17.02 -24.99
N THR A 87 -6.36 -17.27 -26.06
CA THR A 87 -7.23 -18.44 -26.08
C THR A 87 -6.32 -19.62 -25.84
N TRP A 88 -6.46 -20.28 -24.69
CA TRP A 88 -5.66 -21.45 -24.35
C TRP A 88 -5.98 -22.58 -25.33
N THR A 89 -5.28 -22.63 -26.47
CA THR A 89 -4.91 -23.90 -27.07
C THR A 89 -3.64 -24.35 -26.36
N THR A 90 -3.68 -25.55 -25.81
CA THR A 90 -2.75 -26.21 -24.86
C THR A 90 -1.23 -26.16 -25.14
N HIS A 91 -0.73 -25.40 -26.12
CA HIS A 91 0.67 -25.48 -26.56
C HIS A 91 1.53 -24.22 -26.44
N GLN A 92 1.07 -23.12 -25.86
CA GLN A 92 1.94 -21.92 -25.75
C GLN A 92 1.94 -21.32 -24.35
N MET A 93 2.77 -21.91 -23.48
CA MET A 93 3.32 -21.20 -22.35
C MET A 93 4.43 -20.28 -22.88
N CYS A 94 4.44 -19.01 -22.43
CA CYS A 94 5.48 -18.05 -22.78
C CYS A 94 6.87 -18.62 -22.42
N GLY A 95 7.69 -18.85 -23.44
CA GLY A 95 9.14 -19.01 -23.34
C GLY A 95 9.83 -17.69 -23.67
#